data_AF-A0A6A4XF94-F1
#
_entry.id   AF-A0A6A4XF94-F1
#
_cell.length_a   1.000
_cell.length_b   1.000
_cell.length_c   1.000
_cell.angle_alpha   90.00
_cell.angle_beta   90.00
_cell.angle_gamma   90.00
#
_symmetry.space_group_name_H-M   'P 1'
#
loop_
_entity.id
_entity.type
_entity.pdbx_description
1 polymer ?
#
loop_
_entity_poly.entity_id
_entity_poly.type
_entity_poly.pdbx_seq_one_letter_code
_entity_poly.pdbx_strand_id
1 'polypeptide(L)' 'MFGDEAVPKFFKGEKFHVTCGGRRADIDLTDMSVTCEEDEVFRSAVLTAVTKLYQSLSPATLSRND' A
#
# COMPACT_ATOMS: atom_id res chain seq x y z
N MET A 1 10.90 6.59 11.69
CA MET A 1 11.18 7.92 11.11
C MET A 1 9.84 8.62 10.89
N PHE A 2 9.76 9.93 11.17
CA PHE A 2 8.56 10.76 10.96
C PHE A 2 8.97 12.07 10.28
N GLY A 3 8.04 12.74 9.60
CA GLY A 3 8.29 14.01 8.89
C GLY A 3 8.71 13.82 7.43
N ASP A 4 9.26 14.88 6.80
CA ASP A 4 9.65 14.88 5.37
C ASP A 4 10.68 13.79 5.03
N GLU A 5 11.49 13.35 6.00
CA GLU A 5 12.42 12.23 5.82
C GLU A 5 11.74 10.85 5.81
N ALA A 6 10.49 10.77 6.28
CA ALA A 6 9.66 9.57 6.26
C ALA A 6 8.77 9.48 5.02
N VAL A 7 8.76 10.52 4.19
CA VAL A 7 8.10 10.54 2.88
C VAL A 7 9.20 10.40 1.83
N PRO A 8 9.46 9.17 1.34
CA PRO A 8 10.34 9.00 0.20
C PRO A 8 9.91 9.96 -0.91
N LYS A 9 10.89 10.57 -1.59
CA LYS A 9 10.65 11.41 -2.77
C LYS A 9 10.16 10.52 -3.91
N PHE A 10 8.92 10.05 -3.78
CA PHE A 10 8.34 9.05 -4.65
C PHE A 10 8.10 9.66 -6.02
N PHE A 11 8.75 9.07 -7.02
CA PHE A 11 8.46 9.38 -8.41
C PHE A 11 7.30 8.53 -8.90
N LYS A 12 6.46 9.11 -9.75
CA LYS A 12 5.34 8.40 -10.39
C LYS A 12 5.88 7.18 -11.16
N GLY A 13 5.64 5.98 -10.65
CA GLY A 13 6.09 4.71 -11.25
C GLY A 13 7.14 3.92 -10.46
N GLU A 14 7.56 4.38 -9.27
CA GLU A 14 8.41 3.56 -8.38
C GLU A 14 7.64 2.35 -7.82
N LYS A 15 8.27 1.18 -7.88
CA LYS A 15 7.74 -0.08 -7.31
C LYS A 15 7.83 -0.01 -5.79
N PHE A 16 6.67 0.07 -5.13
CA PHE A 16 6.59 0.07 -3.68
C PHE A 16 6.74 -1.38 -3.18
N HIS A 17 7.51 -1.58 -2.12
CA HIS A 17 7.64 -2.91 -1.52
C HIS A 17 7.84 -2.79 -0.01
N VAL A 18 7.38 -3.81 0.71
CA VAL A 18 7.55 -3.92 2.15
C VAL A 18 8.24 -5.23 2.49
N THR A 19 9.15 -5.17 3.46
CA THR A 19 9.84 -6.35 3.96
C THR A 19 9.55 -6.54 5.45
N CYS A 20 9.25 -7.78 5.86
CA CYS A 20 8.98 -8.11 7.25
C CYS A 20 9.46 -9.53 7.57
N GLY A 21 10.47 -9.64 8.43
CA GLY A 21 11.03 -10.94 8.84
C GLY A 21 11.57 -11.75 7.65
N GLY A 22 12.21 -11.08 6.68
CA GLY A 22 12.77 -11.73 5.48
C GLY A 22 11.77 -11.91 4.32
N ARG A 23 10.47 -11.80 4.56
CA ARG A 23 9.44 -11.83 3.51
C ARG A 23 9.35 -10.49 2.82
N ARG A 24 9.09 -10.51 1.51
CA ARG A 24 8.89 -9.31 0.69
C ARG A 24 7.52 -9.36 0.02
N ALA A 25 6.80 -8.25 0.09
CA ALA A 25 5.59 -8.03 -0.70
C ALA A 25 5.81 -6.81 -1.60
N ASP A 26 5.56 -6.96 -2.90
CA ASP A 26 5.56 -5.87 -3.85
C ASP A 26 4.14 -5.30 -3.97
N ILE A 27 4.04 -3.98 -4.01
CA ILE A 27 2.79 -3.21 -3.98
C ILE A 27 2.76 -2.33 -5.22
N ASP A 28 1.71 -2.47 -6.01
CA ASP A 28 1.41 -1.56 -7.11
C ASP A 28 0.29 -0.62 -6.67
N LEU A 29 0.61 0.66 -6.55
CA LEU A 29 -0.31 1.70 -6.12
C LEU A 29 -1.22 2.18 -7.26
N THR A 30 -0.95 1.77 -8.51
CA THR A 30 -1.75 2.12 -9.69
C THR A 30 -3.04 1.29 -9.72
N ASP A 31 -2.93 0.01 -9.44
CA ASP A 31 -4.04 -0.95 -9.41
C ASP A 31 -4.44 -1.37 -7.99
N MET A 32 -3.72 -0.87 -6.97
CA MET A 32 -3.91 -1.22 -5.56
C MET A 32 -3.73 -2.72 -5.29
N SER A 33 -2.83 -3.37 -6.03
CA SER A 33 -2.53 -4.79 -5.88
C SER A 33 -1.29 -5.05 -5.00
N VAL A 34 -1.24 -6.25 -4.42
CA VAL A 34 -0.11 -6.74 -3.63
C VAL A 34 0.25 -8.15 -4.06
N THR A 35 1.53 -8.38 -4.36
CA THR A 35 2.08 -9.69 -4.72
C THR A 35 3.08 -10.16 -3.66
N CYS A 36 2.94 -11.42 -3.26
CA CYS A 36 3.88 -12.13 -2.39
C CYS A 36 3.60 -13.63 -2.56
N GLU A 37 4.46 -14.34 -3.29
CA GLU A 37 4.25 -15.76 -3.61
C GLU A 37 4.56 -16.68 -2.42
N GLU A 38 5.38 -16.20 -1.50
CA GLU A 38 5.93 -17.01 -0.40
C GLU A 38 4.98 -17.09 0.79
N ASP A 39 4.06 -16.13 0.94
CA ASP A 39 3.20 -16.02 2.13
C ASP A 39 1.88 -15.27 1.84
N GLU A 40 0.81 -16.04 1.61
CA GLU A 40 -0.54 -15.54 1.37
C GLU A 40 -1.13 -14.75 2.56
N VAL A 41 -0.78 -15.12 3.80
CA VAL A 41 -1.26 -14.42 4.99
C VAL A 41 -0.62 -13.03 5.06
N PHE A 42 0.69 -12.96 4.80
CA PHE A 42 1.42 -11.71 4.72
C PHE A 42 0.91 -10.84 3.57
N ARG A 43 0.67 -11.42 2.38
CA ARG A 43 0.05 -10.73 1.24
C ARG A 43 -1.28 -10.07 1.63
N SER A 44 -2.17 -10.84 2.26
CA SER A 44 -3.50 -10.37 2.67
C SER A 44 -3.42 -9.27 3.74
N ALA A 45 -2.49 -9.39 4.69
CA ALA A 45 -2.25 -8.38 5.72
C ALA A 45 -1.77 -7.05 5.10
N VAL A 46 -0.80 -7.12 4.19
CA VAL A 46 -0.26 -5.95 3.49
C VAL A 46 -1.34 -5.29 2.61
N LEU A 47 -2.10 -6.07 1.84
CA LEU A 47 -3.22 -5.57 1.03
C LEU A 47 -4.25 -4.83 1.88
N THR A 48 -4.62 -5.40 3.02
CA THR A 48 -5.57 -4.78 3.95
C THR A 48 -5.04 -3.45 4.48
N ALA A 49 -3.77 -3.39 4.89
CA ALA A 49 -3.15 -2.18 5.41
C ALA A 49 -3.10 -1.06 4.35
N VAL A 50 -2.67 -1.37 3.13
CA VAL A 50 -2.61 -0.42 2.01
C VAL A 50 -4.00 0.09 1.64
N THR A 51 -4.99 -0.80 1.58
CA THR A 51 -6.38 -0.43 1.30
C THR A 51 -6.94 0.51 2.38
N LYS A 52 -6.69 0.22 3.66
CA LYS A 52 -7.17 1.05 4.78
C LYS A 52 -6.47 2.41 4.82
N LEU A 53 -5.18 2.44 4.51
CA LEU A 53 -4.42 3.68 4.40
C LEU A 53 -4.99 4.55 3.26
N TYR A 54 -5.20 3.97 2.07
CA TYR A 54 -5.82 4.67 0.95
C TYR A 54 -7.21 5.20 1.30
N GLN A 55 -8.06 4.40 1.94
CA GLN A 55 -9.39 4.83 2.40
C GLN A 55 -9.33 5.99 3.40
N SER A 56 -8.29 6.04 4.24
CA SER A 56 -8.14 7.06 5.29
C SER A 56 -7.57 8.37 4.75
N LEU A 57 -6.78 8.30 3.67
CA LEU A 57 -6.16 9.47 3.03
C LEU A 57 -6.97 10.01 1.85
N SER A 58 -7.78 9.17 1.21
CA SER A 58 -8.71 9.60 0.18
C SER A 58 -9.75 10.51 0.85
N PRO A 59 -10.03 11.69 0.27
CA PRO A 59 -11.22 12.45 0.65
C PRO A 59 -12.38 11.47 0.62
N ALA A 60 -13.25 11.48 1.64
CA ALA A 60 -14.51 10.78 1.55
C ALA A 60 -15.22 11.34 0.31
N THR A 61 -15.07 10.67 -0.83
CA THR A 61 -15.93 10.91 -1.98
C THR A 61 -17.29 10.52 -1.47
N LEU A 62 -18.02 11.55 -1.06
CA LEU A 62 -19.42 11.51 -0.70
C LEU A 62 -20.07 10.48 -1.61
N SER A 63 -20.63 9.45 -0.99
CA SER A 63 -21.63 8.60 -1.59
C SER A 63 -22.58 9.50 -2.37
N ARG A 64 -22.52 9.42 -3.70
CA ARG A 64 -23.63 9.85 -4.53
C ARG A 64 -24.31 8.55 -4.95
N ASN A 65 -25.28 8.17 -4.12
CA ASN A 65 -26.41 7.36 -4.55
C ASN A 65 -27.03 8.06 -5.77
N ASP A 66 -27.10 7.36 -6.89
CA ASP A 66 -28.17 7.48 -7.88
C ASP A 66 -28.66 6.06 -8.16
#